data_AF-A0AAU5ZPF5-F1
#
_entry.id   AF-A0AAU5ZPF5-F1
#
_cell.length_a   1.000
_cell.length_b   1.000
_cell.length_c   1.000
_cell.angle_alpha   90.00
_cell.angle_beta   90.00
_cell.angle_gamma   90.00
#
_symmetry.space_group_name_H-M   'P 1'
#
loop_
_entity.id
_entity.type
_entity.pdbx_description
1 polymer ?
#
loop_
_entity_poly.entity_id
_entity_poly.type
_entity_poly.pdbx_seq_one_letter_code
_entity_poly.pdbx_strand_id
1 'polypeptide(L)'
;MVPLDPPTDEELTRRAQSGETGALGLLLARHQAPMRAVAMSLLGYGPDAEDAMQDAALTALRRIGDVRDPAAVGAWLRAVVRNAARMRLRATRETPGLDGLEYLQLRDHEPSHPERLIEQHVMRDWIWDAVEELPQQLRLVLMLRHFSGITSYQEIAAACEVPVGTVRSRLNQARGKMAQVLLSTATQAHDDASALTKESRQEAVATLQASERGTLPREISELWPAESELVGRLNRQGERIHPVPVMRQTLESGVRQYVRHVVASRDITIWEMDVTNPTGATNPCPPTLAWLMFRRNGRVQRLRVVFPEPQR
;
A
#
# COMPACT_ATOMS: atom_id res chain seq x y z
N MET A 1 -28.09 5.68 -39.22
CA MET A 1 -27.07 5.83 -38.16
C MET A 1 -27.84 5.93 -36.85
N VAL A 2 -27.91 4.85 -36.07
CA VAL A 2 -28.57 4.88 -34.74
C VAL A 2 -27.70 5.74 -33.83
N PRO A 3 -28.23 6.74 -33.10
CA PRO A 3 -27.46 7.43 -32.07
C PRO A 3 -27.16 6.40 -31.00
N LEU A 4 -25.88 6.03 -30.82
CA LEU A 4 -25.47 5.25 -29.66
C LEU A 4 -25.62 6.19 -28.46
N ASP A 5 -26.63 5.97 -27.64
CA ASP A 5 -26.74 6.65 -26.35
C ASP A 5 -25.42 6.48 -25.59
N PRO A 6 -24.93 7.53 -24.90
CA PRO A 6 -23.69 7.43 -24.15
C PRO A 6 -23.82 6.30 -23.11
N PRO A 7 -22.80 5.46 -22.95
CA PRO A 7 -22.88 4.29 -22.08
C PRO A 7 -23.22 4.72 -20.64
N THR A 8 -24.12 3.99 -20.00
CA THR A 8 -24.57 4.24 -18.63
C THR A 8 -23.44 4.00 -17.63
N ASP A 9 -23.57 4.55 -16.43
CA ASP A 9 -22.61 4.29 -15.34
C ASP A 9 -22.52 2.79 -14.99
N GLU A 10 -23.65 2.11 -15.05
CA GLU A 10 -23.73 0.66 -14.82
C GLU A 10 -22.90 -0.12 -15.85
N GLU A 11 -23.04 0.24 -17.13
CA GLU A 11 -22.31 -0.39 -18.23
C GLU A 11 -20.81 -0.09 -18.16
N LEU A 12 -20.44 1.17 -17.96
CA LEU A 12 -19.03 1.55 -17.79
C LEU A 12 -18.41 0.89 -16.56
N THR A 13 -19.18 0.67 -15.48
CA THR A 13 -18.66 0.01 -14.28
C THR A 13 -18.41 -1.46 -14.52
N ARG A 14 -19.32 -2.18 -15.20
CA ARG A 14 -19.09 -3.58 -15.58
C ARG A 14 -17.86 -3.74 -16.47
N ARG A 15 -17.71 -2.88 -17.47
CA ARG A 15 -16.54 -2.85 -18.36
C ARG A 15 -15.25 -2.53 -17.59
N ALA A 16 -15.29 -1.58 -16.67
CA ALA A 16 -14.15 -1.28 -15.81
C ALA A 16 -13.79 -2.46 -14.88
N GLN A 17 -14.79 -3.19 -14.39
CA GLN A 17 -14.60 -4.40 -13.58
C GLN A 17 -14.00 -5.55 -14.39
N SER A 18 -14.30 -5.64 -15.69
CA SER A 18 -13.69 -6.59 -16.62
C SER A 18 -12.30 -6.17 -17.13
N GLY A 19 -11.70 -5.15 -16.50
CA GLY A 19 -10.36 -4.68 -16.85
C GLY A 19 -10.31 -3.56 -17.91
N GLU A 20 -11.45 -3.08 -18.42
CA GLU A 20 -11.46 -2.04 -19.46
C GLU A 20 -11.22 -0.64 -18.88
N THR A 21 -9.98 -0.22 -19.01
CA THR A 21 -9.38 0.96 -18.38
C THR A 21 -9.99 2.27 -18.89
N GLY A 22 -10.34 2.31 -20.17
CA GLY A 22 -11.06 3.41 -20.80
C GLY A 22 -12.44 3.64 -20.18
N ALA A 23 -13.13 2.56 -19.77
CA ALA A 23 -14.43 2.68 -19.13
C ALA A 23 -14.32 3.32 -17.74
N LEU A 24 -13.30 2.97 -16.96
CA LEU A 24 -13.01 3.64 -15.70
C LEU A 24 -12.61 5.11 -15.90
N GLY A 25 -11.80 5.40 -16.93
CA GLY A 25 -11.43 6.77 -17.28
C GLY A 25 -12.67 7.63 -17.57
N LEU A 26 -13.64 7.09 -18.30
CA LEU A 26 -14.91 7.76 -18.58
C LEU A 26 -15.75 7.97 -17.30
N LEU A 27 -15.79 7.00 -16.39
CA LEU A 27 -16.46 7.16 -15.08
C LEU A 27 -15.82 8.27 -14.24
N LEU A 28 -14.49 8.27 -14.13
CA LEU A 28 -13.76 9.28 -13.37
C LEU A 28 -13.95 10.69 -13.96
N ALA A 29 -13.91 10.82 -15.29
CA ALA A 29 -14.19 12.08 -15.97
C ALA A 29 -15.63 12.55 -15.72
N ARG A 30 -16.62 11.65 -15.85
CA ARG A 30 -18.04 11.94 -15.64
C ARG A 30 -18.32 12.37 -14.20
N HIS A 31 -17.67 11.76 -13.21
CA HIS A 31 -17.86 12.06 -11.79
C HIS A 31 -16.83 13.03 -11.21
N GLN A 32 -15.96 13.62 -12.03
CA GLN A 32 -14.88 14.49 -11.55
C GLN A 32 -15.40 15.70 -10.76
N ALA A 33 -16.41 16.40 -11.28
CA ALA A 33 -16.97 17.58 -10.62
C ALA A 33 -17.60 17.28 -9.24
N PRO A 34 -18.52 16.29 -9.10
CA PRO A 34 -19.10 15.96 -7.79
C PRO A 34 -18.06 15.39 -6.81
N MET A 35 -17.06 14.66 -7.30
CA MET A 35 -15.92 14.23 -6.49
C MET A 35 -15.12 15.43 -5.96
N ARG A 36 -14.76 16.37 -6.85
CA ARG A 36 -13.98 17.56 -6.49
C ARG A 36 -14.71 18.45 -5.50
N ALA A 37 -16.04 18.59 -5.64
CA ALA A 37 -16.87 19.30 -4.68
C ALA A 37 -16.79 18.70 -3.26
N VAL A 38 -16.75 17.36 -3.13
CA VAL A 38 -16.56 16.70 -1.83
C VAL A 38 -15.17 16.95 -1.26
N ALA A 39 -14.12 16.92 -2.09
CA ALA A 39 -12.76 17.23 -1.61
C ALA A 39 -12.66 18.68 -1.13
N MET A 40 -13.18 19.63 -1.91
CA MET A 40 -13.17 21.06 -1.61
C MET A 40 -14.00 21.41 -0.38
N SER A 41 -15.13 20.74 -0.14
CA SER A 41 -15.95 21.02 1.05
C SER A 41 -15.26 20.60 2.36
N LEU A 42 -14.33 19.65 2.30
CA LEU A 42 -13.58 19.17 3.46
C LEU A 42 -12.23 19.85 3.64
N LEU A 43 -11.53 20.14 2.54
CA LEU A 43 -10.14 20.62 2.55
C LEU A 43 -9.99 22.09 2.11
N GLY A 44 -11.06 22.69 1.61
CA GLY A 44 -11.00 24.00 0.95
C GLY A 44 -10.40 23.92 -0.45
N TYR A 45 -10.30 25.08 -1.09
CA TYR A 45 -9.58 25.22 -2.37
C TYR A 45 -8.08 25.17 -2.12
N GLY A 46 -7.39 24.26 -2.82
CA GLY A 46 -5.93 24.22 -2.77
C GLY A 46 -5.36 22.86 -3.14
N PRO A 47 -4.02 22.72 -3.00
CA PRO A 47 -3.30 21.52 -3.39
C PRO A 47 -3.84 20.26 -2.70
N ASP A 48 -4.22 20.32 -1.42
CA ASP A 48 -4.67 19.12 -0.69
C ASP A 48 -5.97 18.51 -1.27
N ALA A 49 -6.86 19.32 -1.85
CA ALA A 49 -8.07 18.83 -2.50
C ALA A 49 -7.76 18.09 -3.82
N GLU A 50 -6.85 18.63 -4.63
CA GLU A 50 -6.38 17.96 -5.86
C GLU A 50 -5.65 16.66 -5.54
N ASP A 51 -4.85 16.69 -4.49
CA ASP A 51 -4.04 15.57 -4.03
C ASP A 51 -4.97 14.46 -3.47
N ALA A 52 -6.11 14.82 -2.85
CA ALA A 52 -7.17 13.88 -2.49
C ALA A 52 -7.90 13.28 -3.71
N MET A 53 -8.15 14.07 -4.75
CA MET A 53 -8.74 13.60 -6.01
C MET A 53 -7.84 12.57 -6.70
N GLN A 54 -6.53 12.81 -6.71
CA GLN A 54 -5.56 11.89 -7.27
C GLN A 54 -5.47 10.57 -6.48
N ASP A 55 -5.45 10.64 -5.14
CA ASP A 55 -5.50 9.45 -4.29
C ASP A 55 -6.78 8.64 -4.52
N ALA A 56 -7.90 9.33 -4.71
CA ALA A 56 -9.18 8.70 -4.99
C ALA A 56 -9.22 8.02 -6.36
N ALA A 57 -8.61 8.61 -7.38
CA ALA A 57 -8.52 8.00 -8.71
C ALA A 57 -7.70 6.70 -8.68
N LEU A 58 -6.54 6.69 -8.01
CA LEU A 58 -5.74 5.47 -7.82
C LEU A 58 -6.47 4.42 -6.99
N THR A 59 -7.19 4.85 -5.95
CA THR A 59 -8.02 3.94 -5.15
C THR A 59 -9.14 3.35 -5.99
N ALA A 60 -9.77 4.16 -6.85
CA ALA A 60 -10.82 3.72 -7.74
C ALA A 60 -10.30 2.67 -8.72
N LEU A 61 -9.15 2.92 -9.36
CA LEU A 61 -8.49 2.00 -10.27
C LEU A 61 -8.24 0.62 -9.65
N ARG A 62 -7.79 0.59 -8.40
CA ARG A 62 -7.54 -0.67 -7.70
C ARG A 62 -8.78 -1.38 -7.19
N ARG A 63 -9.83 -0.63 -6.84
CA ARG A 63 -10.96 -1.13 -6.05
C ARG A 63 -12.28 -1.09 -6.79
N ILE A 64 -12.29 -0.79 -8.08
CA ILE A 64 -13.53 -0.78 -8.88
C ILE A 64 -14.24 -2.14 -8.87
N GLY A 65 -13.48 -3.22 -8.70
CA GLY A 65 -13.98 -4.57 -8.47
C GLY A 65 -14.83 -4.75 -7.20
N ASP A 66 -14.66 -3.88 -6.20
CA ASP A 66 -15.40 -3.92 -4.93
C ASP A 66 -16.82 -3.32 -5.06
N VAL A 67 -17.14 -2.67 -6.19
CA VAL A 67 -18.44 -2.03 -6.41
C VAL A 67 -19.50 -3.12 -6.59
N ARG A 68 -20.31 -3.33 -5.55
CA ARG A 68 -21.36 -4.36 -5.51
C ARG A 68 -22.54 -4.03 -6.43
N ASP A 69 -22.93 -2.76 -6.47
CA ASP A 69 -23.98 -2.24 -7.33
C ASP A 69 -23.35 -1.30 -8.38
N PRO A 70 -23.18 -1.76 -9.64
CA PRO A 70 -22.57 -0.97 -10.71
C PRO A 70 -23.30 0.35 -10.99
N ALA A 71 -24.61 0.45 -10.73
CA ALA A 71 -25.36 1.69 -10.92
C ALA A 71 -25.04 2.74 -9.83
N ALA A 72 -24.55 2.31 -8.67
CA ALA A 72 -24.22 3.18 -7.54
C ALA A 72 -22.76 3.70 -7.54
N VAL A 73 -22.01 3.51 -8.63
CA VAL A 73 -20.58 3.87 -8.73
C VAL A 73 -20.29 5.33 -8.38
N GLY A 74 -21.17 6.26 -8.75
CA GLY A 74 -21.00 7.68 -8.42
C GLY A 74 -21.01 7.95 -6.90
N ALA A 75 -21.87 7.24 -6.15
CA ALA A 75 -21.88 7.34 -4.69
C ALA A 75 -20.63 6.73 -4.06
N TRP A 76 -20.18 5.59 -4.60
CA TRP A 76 -18.94 4.95 -4.18
C TRP A 76 -17.72 5.86 -4.42
N LEU A 77 -17.58 6.47 -5.61
CA LEU A 77 -16.49 7.41 -5.92
C LEU A 77 -16.47 8.61 -4.97
N ARG A 78 -17.63 9.18 -4.64
CA ARG A 78 -17.73 10.25 -3.62
C ARG A 78 -17.31 9.78 -2.23
N ALA A 79 -17.59 8.53 -1.86
CA ALA A 79 -17.13 7.97 -0.59
C ALA A 79 -15.61 7.78 -0.57
N VAL A 80 -15.02 7.31 -1.67
CA VAL A 80 -13.57 7.17 -1.84
C VAL A 80 -12.87 8.53 -1.66
N VAL A 81 -13.33 9.58 -2.34
CA VAL A 81 -12.75 10.94 -2.19
C VAL A 81 -12.91 11.49 -0.78
N ARG A 82 -14.09 11.29 -0.17
CA ARG A 82 -14.35 11.72 1.21
C ARG A 82 -13.36 11.09 2.18
N ASN A 83 -13.04 9.81 2.00
CA ASN A 83 -12.08 9.10 2.83
C ASN A 83 -10.65 9.63 2.59
N ALA A 84 -10.26 9.82 1.33
CA ALA A 84 -8.97 10.44 0.99
C ALA A 84 -8.81 11.84 1.62
N ALA A 85 -9.87 12.66 1.59
CA ALA A 85 -9.88 13.98 2.20
C ALA A 85 -9.81 13.94 3.74
N ARG A 86 -10.54 13.02 4.38
CA ARG A 86 -10.48 12.85 5.85
C ARG A 86 -9.10 12.40 6.34
N MET A 87 -8.43 11.51 5.62
CA MET A 87 -7.07 11.10 5.97
C MET A 87 -6.11 12.30 5.98
N ARG A 88 -6.30 13.26 5.07
CA ARG A 88 -5.52 14.50 5.04
C ARG A 88 -5.82 15.43 6.21
N LEU A 89 -7.10 15.59 6.56
CA LEU A 89 -7.48 16.40 7.73
C LEU A 89 -6.87 15.88 9.02
N ARG A 90 -6.79 14.56 9.19
CA ARG A 90 -6.15 13.93 10.36
C ARG A 90 -4.64 14.17 10.38
N ALA A 91 -3.99 14.11 9.23
CA ALA A 91 -2.58 14.43 9.11
C ALA A 91 -2.28 15.90 9.43
N THR A 92 -3.18 16.85 9.16
CA THR A 92 -2.95 18.28 9.45
C THR A 92 -3.28 18.65 10.90
N ARG A 93 -4.10 17.86 11.60
CA ARG A 93 -4.53 18.09 12.99
C ARG A 93 -3.77 17.18 13.95
N GLU A 94 -2.52 17.51 14.26
CA GLU A 94 -1.89 17.01 15.49
C GLU A 94 -2.50 17.75 16.71
N THR A 95 -3.73 17.41 17.11
CA THR A 95 -4.34 17.72 18.42
C THR A 95 -5.53 16.76 18.66
N PRO A 96 -5.75 16.19 19.86
CA PRO A 96 -6.66 15.06 20.04
C PRO A 96 -8.13 15.48 20.10
N GLY A 97 -8.99 14.61 19.54
CA GLY A 97 -10.42 14.57 19.85
C GLY A 97 -11.31 14.98 18.67
N LEU A 98 -11.74 13.99 17.88
CA LEU A 98 -13.11 13.86 17.41
C LEU A 98 -13.37 12.37 17.17
N ASP A 99 -13.98 11.74 18.17
CA ASP A 99 -14.39 10.34 18.18
C ASP A 99 -15.43 10.00 17.10
N GLY A 100 -15.35 8.75 16.66
CA GLY A 100 -16.54 7.93 16.46
C GLY A 100 -17.32 8.16 15.17
N LEU A 101 -16.76 7.74 14.03
CA LEU A 101 -17.57 7.15 12.97
C LEU A 101 -16.80 6.00 12.33
N GLU A 102 -17.34 4.80 12.54
CA GLU A 102 -17.00 3.51 11.97
C GLU A 102 -16.23 3.64 10.65
N TYR A 103 -14.96 3.23 10.72
CA TYR A 103 -14.22 2.84 9.56
C TYR A 103 -15.01 1.72 8.88
N LEU A 104 -15.56 1.99 7.70
CA LEU A 104 -15.78 0.96 6.70
C LEU A 104 -14.40 0.41 6.31
N GLN A 105 -13.83 -0.42 7.19
CA GLN A 105 -12.99 -1.52 6.75
C GLN A 105 -13.92 -2.35 5.86
N LEU A 106 -13.84 -2.08 4.55
CA LEU A 106 -14.33 -3.01 3.56
C LEU A 106 -13.52 -4.30 3.78
N ARG A 107 -14.13 -5.19 4.58
CA ARG A 107 -13.58 -6.48 5.00
C ARG A 107 -13.17 -7.26 3.76
N ASP A 108 -12.01 -7.90 3.86
CA ASP A 108 -11.57 -8.91 2.92
C ASP A 108 -12.62 -10.04 2.82
N HIS A 109 -13.00 -10.28 1.56
CA HIS A 109 -13.51 -11.50 0.93
C HIS A 109 -14.72 -12.27 1.53
N GLU A 110 -15.80 -12.28 0.72
CA GLU A 110 -16.70 -13.44 0.54
C GLU A 110 -16.54 -13.92 -0.93
N PRO A 111 -16.88 -15.18 -1.27
CA PRO A 111 -16.42 -15.84 -2.49
C PRO A 111 -17.05 -15.24 -3.76
N SER A 112 -16.28 -14.41 -4.47
CA SER A 112 -16.62 -13.93 -5.81
C SER A 112 -16.53 -15.08 -6.82
N HIS A 113 -17.41 -15.08 -7.82
CA HIS A 113 -17.37 -16.03 -8.94
C HIS A 113 -15.96 -16.09 -9.58
N PRO A 114 -15.50 -17.28 -10.05
CA PRO A 114 -14.14 -17.48 -10.58
C PRO A 114 -13.75 -16.48 -11.68
N GLU A 115 -14.69 -16.11 -12.55
CA GLU A 115 -14.47 -15.18 -13.66
C GLU A 115 -14.16 -13.75 -13.16
N ARG A 116 -14.91 -13.26 -12.15
CA ARG A 116 -14.64 -11.94 -11.53
C ARG A 116 -13.31 -11.89 -10.79
N LEU A 117 -12.86 -13.02 -10.24
CA LEU A 117 -11.54 -13.09 -9.61
C LEU A 117 -10.44 -12.93 -10.67
N ILE A 118 -10.51 -13.67 -11.78
CA ILE A 118 -9.50 -13.60 -12.85
C ILE A 118 -9.36 -12.17 -13.40
N GLU A 119 -10.46 -11.47 -13.64
CA GLU A 119 -10.45 -10.11 -14.20
C GLU A 119 -9.94 -9.05 -13.19
N GLN A 120 -10.23 -9.22 -11.89
CA GLN A 120 -9.64 -8.39 -10.83
C GLN A 120 -8.12 -8.57 -10.75
N HIS A 121 -7.60 -9.78 -11.02
CA HIS A 121 -6.16 -10.01 -11.09
C HIS A 121 -5.54 -9.23 -12.24
N VAL A 122 -6.13 -9.23 -13.44
CA VAL A 122 -5.59 -8.51 -14.61
C VAL A 122 -5.44 -7.00 -14.36
N MET A 123 -6.47 -6.34 -13.83
CA MET A 123 -6.38 -4.90 -13.51
C MET A 123 -5.34 -4.62 -12.43
N ARG A 124 -5.25 -5.50 -11.41
CA ARG A 124 -4.26 -5.37 -10.34
C ARG A 124 -2.83 -5.57 -10.87
N ASP A 125 -2.64 -6.53 -11.76
CA ASP A 125 -1.37 -6.87 -12.38
C ASP A 125 -0.88 -5.71 -13.28
N TRP A 126 -1.78 -5.10 -14.06
CA TRP A 126 -1.47 -3.90 -14.83
C TRP A 126 -1.00 -2.72 -13.97
N ILE A 127 -1.71 -2.45 -12.87
CA ILE A 127 -1.30 -1.41 -11.91
C ILE A 127 0.07 -1.76 -11.34
N TRP A 128 0.32 -3.03 -11.04
CA TRP A 128 1.57 -3.47 -10.46
C TRP A 128 2.75 -3.32 -11.43
N ASP A 129 2.56 -3.64 -12.70
CA ASP A 129 3.58 -3.41 -13.74
C ASP A 129 3.96 -1.92 -13.82
N ALA A 130 2.97 -1.03 -13.76
CA ALA A 130 3.24 0.40 -13.71
C ALA A 130 4.00 0.81 -12.44
N VAL A 131 3.75 0.17 -11.30
CA VAL A 131 4.51 0.34 -10.06
C VAL A 131 5.96 -0.17 -10.23
N GLU A 132 6.16 -1.27 -10.95
CA GLU A 132 7.47 -1.84 -11.23
C GLU A 132 8.34 -0.95 -12.13
N GLU A 133 7.74 -0.11 -12.98
CA GLU A 133 8.46 0.86 -13.81
C GLU A 133 8.95 2.11 -13.04
N LEU A 134 8.53 2.29 -11.79
CA LEU A 134 8.93 3.45 -10.99
C LEU A 134 10.38 3.34 -10.50
N PRO A 135 11.14 4.44 -10.41
CA PRO A 135 12.37 4.47 -9.62
C PRO A 135 12.10 4.03 -8.18
N GLN A 136 13.02 3.28 -7.55
CA GLN A 136 12.83 2.66 -6.22
C GLN A 136 12.28 3.63 -5.16
N GLN A 137 12.74 4.88 -5.14
CA GLN A 137 12.29 5.88 -4.16
C GLN A 137 10.83 6.33 -4.38
N LEU A 138 10.39 6.41 -5.64
CA LEU A 138 9.00 6.72 -6.00
C LEU A 138 8.10 5.53 -5.75
N ARG A 139 8.60 4.32 -6.08
CA ARG A 139 7.92 3.06 -5.82
C ARG A 139 7.63 2.88 -4.33
N LEU A 140 8.63 3.08 -3.47
CA LEU A 140 8.48 2.93 -2.02
C LEU A 140 7.35 3.80 -1.46
N VAL A 141 7.35 5.10 -1.77
CA VAL A 141 6.33 6.02 -1.22
C VAL A 141 4.94 5.68 -1.73
N LEU A 142 4.82 5.24 -2.99
CA LEU A 142 3.55 4.84 -3.58
C LEU A 142 3.03 3.52 -2.97
N MET A 143 3.93 2.54 -2.79
CA MET A 143 3.63 1.27 -2.12
C MET A 143 3.14 1.49 -0.70
N LEU A 144 3.85 2.28 0.10
CA LEU A 144 3.43 2.62 1.47
C LEU A 144 2.05 3.32 1.47
N ARG A 145 1.90 4.36 0.64
CA ARG A 145 0.67 5.17 0.61
C ARG A 145 -0.57 4.38 0.25
N HIS A 146 -0.48 3.49 -0.73
CA HIS A 146 -1.66 2.86 -1.31
C HIS A 146 -1.78 1.39 -0.94
N PHE A 147 -0.66 0.66 -0.92
CA PHE A 147 -0.66 -0.79 -0.83
C PHE A 147 -0.34 -1.30 0.57
N SER A 148 0.02 -0.44 1.52
CA SER A 148 0.36 -0.82 2.89
C SER A 148 -0.56 -0.12 3.90
N GLY A 149 -0.50 -0.53 5.17
CA GLY A 149 -1.16 0.15 6.29
C GLY A 149 -0.50 1.48 6.70
N ILE A 150 0.70 1.80 6.22
CA ILE A 150 1.46 3.02 6.53
C ILE A 150 1.05 4.13 5.55
N THR A 151 -0.14 4.69 5.75
CA THR A 151 -0.79 5.52 4.74
C THR A 151 -0.61 7.02 4.94
N SER A 152 -0.32 7.52 6.15
CA SER A 152 -0.17 8.96 6.38
C SER A 152 1.16 9.49 5.85
N TYR A 153 1.20 10.76 5.44
CA TYR A 153 2.43 11.36 4.93
C TYR A 153 3.52 11.47 6.01
N GLN A 154 3.14 11.66 7.27
CA GLN A 154 4.06 11.66 8.42
C GLN A 154 4.69 10.29 8.63
N GLU A 155 3.88 9.23 8.67
CA GLU A 155 4.41 7.87 8.85
C GLU A 155 5.28 7.47 7.67
N ILE A 156 4.88 7.79 6.43
CA ILE A 156 5.69 7.55 5.23
C ILE A 156 7.01 8.35 5.29
N ALA A 157 6.97 9.61 5.72
CA ALA A 157 8.14 10.46 5.89
C ALA A 157 9.11 9.85 6.93
N ALA A 158 8.58 9.40 8.07
CA ALA A 158 9.35 8.73 9.11
C ALA A 158 9.93 7.39 8.62
N ALA A 159 9.13 6.58 7.92
CA ALA A 159 9.52 5.30 7.33
C ALA A 159 10.60 5.46 6.25
N CYS A 160 10.50 6.51 5.44
CA CYS A 160 11.45 6.80 4.37
C CYS A 160 12.66 7.61 4.84
N GLU A 161 12.62 8.21 6.03
CA GLU A 161 13.61 9.14 6.58
C GLU A 161 13.82 10.37 5.69
N VAL A 162 12.71 10.97 5.23
CA VAL A 162 12.70 12.17 4.39
C VAL A 162 11.65 13.18 4.89
N PRO A 163 11.76 14.47 4.53
CA PRO A 163 10.72 15.45 4.85
C PRO A 163 9.35 15.08 4.25
N VAL A 164 8.27 15.45 4.93
CA VAL A 164 6.89 15.29 4.43
C VAL A 164 6.70 15.95 3.07
N GLY A 165 7.32 17.11 2.83
CA GLY A 165 7.31 17.77 1.51
C GLY A 165 7.94 16.92 0.40
N THR A 166 8.98 16.14 0.72
CA THR A 166 9.60 15.19 -0.22
C THR A 166 8.67 14.02 -0.52
N VAL A 167 7.92 13.52 0.47
CA VAL A 167 6.89 12.49 0.25
C VAL A 167 5.84 12.98 -0.74
N ARG A 168 5.31 14.20 -0.53
CA ARG A 168 4.35 14.83 -1.44
C ARG A 168 4.88 14.94 -2.87
N SER A 169 6.11 15.47 -3.02
CA SER A 169 6.74 15.62 -4.34
C SER A 169 6.95 14.26 -5.03
N ARG A 170 7.45 13.26 -4.30
CA ARG A 170 7.66 11.91 -4.85
C ARG A 170 6.34 11.22 -5.22
N LEU A 171 5.28 11.37 -4.42
CA LEU A 171 3.96 10.84 -4.77
C LEU A 171 3.42 11.50 -6.03
N ASN A 172 3.50 12.83 -6.15
CA ASN A 172 3.08 13.51 -7.37
C ASN A 172 3.85 13.03 -8.61
N GLN A 173 5.17 12.87 -8.50
CA GLN A 173 6.00 12.31 -9.57
C GLN A 173 5.64 10.85 -9.89
N ALA A 174 5.42 10.03 -8.86
CA ALA A 174 5.00 8.64 -9.02
C ALA A 174 3.68 8.54 -9.77
N ARG A 175 2.67 9.34 -9.38
CA ARG A 175 1.35 9.38 -10.05
C ARG A 175 1.46 9.83 -11.50
N GLY A 176 2.28 10.85 -11.79
CA GLY A 176 2.53 11.28 -13.16
C GLY A 176 3.16 10.18 -14.02
N LYS A 177 4.16 9.47 -13.48
CA LYS A 177 4.81 8.35 -14.19
C LYS A 177 3.87 7.14 -14.35
N MET A 178 3.10 6.81 -13.31
CA MET A 178 2.05 5.78 -13.37
C MET A 178 1.06 6.07 -14.49
N ALA A 179 0.56 7.32 -14.57
CA ALA A 179 -0.39 7.69 -15.61
C ALA A 179 0.20 7.50 -17.03
N GLN A 180 1.47 7.85 -17.23
CA GLN A 180 2.16 7.63 -18.50
C GLN A 180 2.29 6.14 -18.84
N VAL A 181 2.74 5.33 -17.88
CA VAL A 181 2.97 3.89 -18.09
C VAL A 181 1.65 3.18 -18.36
N LEU A 182 0.62 3.45 -17.56
CA LEU A 182 -0.72 2.90 -17.77
C LEU A 182 -1.23 3.26 -19.18
N LEU A 183 -1.20 4.54 -19.57
CA LEU A 183 -1.62 4.94 -20.92
C LEU A 183 -0.87 4.21 -22.04
N SER A 184 0.43 3.96 -21.89
CA SER A 184 1.23 3.25 -22.89
C SER A 184 1.03 1.73 -22.94
N THR A 185 0.49 1.13 -21.88
CA THR A 185 0.43 -0.33 -21.70
C THR A 185 -1.00 -0.88 -21.66
N ALA A 186 -2.02 -0.04 -21.91
CA ALA A 186 -3.44 -0.38 -21.82
C ALA A 186 -3.92 -1.57 -22.69
N THR A 187 -3.08 -2.11 -23.57
CA THR A 187 -3.39 -3.24 -24.45
C THR A 187 -2.43 -4.44 -24.30
N GLN A 188 -1.52 -4.41 -23.32
CA GLN A 188 -0.54 -5.47 -23.12
C GLN A 188 -1.02 -6.51 -22.09
N ALA A 189 -0.47 -7.72 -22.16
CA ALA A 189 -0.64 -8.71 -21.10
C ALA A 189 0.32 -8.37 -19.94
N HIS A 190 -0.15 -8.54 -18.71
CA HIS A 190 0.55 -8.13 -17.49
C HIS A 190 0.96 -9.36 -16.67
N ASP A 191 2.13 -9.28 -16.03
CA ASP A 191 2.68 -10.39 -15.23
C ASP A 191 1.89 -10.57 -13.93
N ASP A 192 1.79 -11.82 -13.43
CA ASP A 192 1.03 -12.13 -12.21
C ASP A 192 1.66 -11.47 -10.96
N ALA A 193 1.13 -10.32 -10.56
CA ALA A 193 1.59 -9.58 -9.40
C ALA A 193 1.25 -10.28 -8.06
N SER A 194 0.32 -11.24 -8.05
CA SER A 194 0.03 -12.02 -6.84
C SER A 194 1.13 -13.02 -6.56
N ALA A 195 1.85 -13.50 -7.57
CA ALA A 195 2.89 -14.49 -7.39
C ALA A 195 3.97 -13.99 -6.43
N LEU A 196 4.52 -12.80 -6.69
CA LEU A 196 5.54 -12.16 -5.83
C LEU A 196 5.03 -11.90 -4.41
N THR A 197 3.80 -11.39 -4.28
CA THR A 197 3.22 -11.12 -2.96
C THR A 197 2.97 -12.42 -2.17
N LYS A 198 2.53 -13.48 -2.85
CA LYS A 198 2.31 -14.81 -2.26
C LYS A 198 3.61 -15.48 -1.85
N GLU A 199 4.62 -15.46 -2.71
CA GLU A 199 5.96 -15.98 -2.41
C GLU A 199 6.57 -15.23 -1.23
N SER A 200 6.50 -13.89 -1.25
CA SER A 200 6.98 -13.06 -0.14
C SER A 200 6.24 -13.34 1.17
N ARG A 201 4.95 -13.65 1.13
CA ARG A 201 4.19 -14.06 2.33
C ARG A 201 4.65 -15.43 2.85
N GLN A 202 4.93 -16.38 1.97
CA GLN A 202 5.48 -17.68 2.36
C GLN A 202 6.88 -17.52 2.99
N GLU A 203 7.72 -16.69 2.38
CA GLU A 203 9.03 -16.31 2.92
C GLU A 203 8.91 -15.66 4.30
N ALA A 204 7.96 -14.73 4.48
CA ALA A 204 7.72 -14.06 5.74
C ALA A 204 7.38 -15.03 6.87
N VAL A 205 6.41 -15.92 6.60
CA VAL A 205 5.99 -16.94 7.57
C VAL A 205 7.14 -17.90 7.87
N ALA A 206 7.85 -18.39 6.87
CA ALA A 206 8.99 -19.30 7.05
C ALA A 206 10.11 -18.64 7.87
N THR A 207 10.41 -17.37 7.59
CA THR A 207 11.43 -16.58 8.30
C THR A 207 11.08 -16.43 9.78
N LEU A 208 9.85 -16.04 10.10
CA LEU A 208 9.43 -15.88 11.50
C LEU A 208 9.43 -17.22 12.24
N GLN A 209 8.98 -18.31 11.62
CA GLN A 209 9.01 -19.65 12.21
C GLN A 209 10.44 -20.17 12.42
N ALA A 210 11.36 -19.93 11.48
CA ALA A 210 12.77 -20.28 11.62
C ALA A 210 13.43 -19.51 12.77
N SER A 211 13.00 -18.25 12.95
CA SER A 211 13.41 -17.42 14.08
C SER A 211 12.94 -18.03 15.41
N GLU A 212 11.68 -18.44 15.53
CA GLU A 212 11.13 -19.09 16.73
C GLU A 212 11.80 -20.43 17.06
N ARG A 213 12.22 -21.20 16.06
CA ARG A 213 12.97 -22.46 16.23
C ARG A 213 14.46 -22.26 16.51
N GLY A 214 14.98 -21.03 16.42
CA GLY A 214 16.41 -20.74 16.57
C GLY A 214 17.29 -21.18 15.38
N THR A 215 16.68 -21.59 14.27
CA THR A 215 17.39 -22.09 13.07
C THR A 215 17.62 -21.03 11.99
N LEU A 216 17.11 -19.82 12.22
CA LEU A 216 17.16 -18.68 11.30
C LEU A 216 18.52 -18.48 10.58
N PRO A 217 19.69 -18.44 11.25
CA PRO A 217 20.95 -18.15 10.55
C PRO A 217 21.30 -19.15 9.45
N ARG A 218 20.86 -20.40 9.59
CA ARG A 218 21.08 -21.45 8.59
C ARG A 218 20.02 -21.38 7.49
N GLU A 219 18.77 -21.18 7.86
CA GLU A 219 17.62 -21.25 6.94
C GLU A 219 17.46 -20.03 6.03
N ILE A 220 17.92 -18.84 6.43
CA ILE A 220 17.76 -17.61 5.62
C ILE A 220 19.06 -17.03 5.06
N SER A 221 20.20 -17.70 5.24
CA SER A 221 21.52 -17.19 4.78
C SER A 221 21.61 -16.93 3.27
N GLU A 222 20.86 -17.67 2.45
CA GLU A 222 20.80 -17.46 1.00
C GLU A 222 19.99 -16.22 0.60
N LEU A 223 19.00 -15.86 1.44
CA LEU A 223 18.10 -14.72 1.26
C LEU A 223 18.66 -13.44 1.90
N TRP A 224 19.38 -13.59 3.01
CA TRP A 224 19.99 -12.53 3.82
C TRP A 224 21.50 -12.76 3.87
N PRO A 225 22.22 -12.31 2.82
CA PRO A 225 23.66 -12.52 2.73
C PRO A 225 24.40 -11.74 3.84
N ALA A 226 25.67 -12.08 4.09
CA ALA A 226 26.43 -11.52 5.21
C ALA A 226 26.57 -9.98 5.16
N GLU A 227 26.48 -9.40 3.96
CA GLU A 227 26.49 -7.96 3.74
C GLU A 227 25.13 -7.26 3.98
N SER A 228 24.07 -7.99 4.34
CA SER A 228 22.77 -7.38 4.67
C SER A 228 22.89 -6.42 5.85
N GLU A 229 22.28 -5.25 5.71
CA GLU A 229 22.39 -4.19 6.70
C GLU A 229 21.03 -3.79 7.28
N LEU A 230 20.96 -3.68 8.60
CA LEU A 230 19.90 -2.96 9.28
C LEU A 230 20.17 -1.45 9.14
N VAL A 231 19.21 -0.70 8.59
CA VAL A 231 19.33 0.74 8.36
C VAL A 231 18.21 1.52 9.04
N GLY A 232 18.50 2.78 9.38
CA GLY A 232 17.55 3.75 9.92
C GLY A 232 17.55 3.87 11.44
N ARG A 233 16.41 4.21 12.06
CA ARG A 233 16.33 4.55 13.50
C ARG A 233 16.89 3.53 14.51
N LEU A 234 16.94 2.25 14.17
CA LEU A 234 17.54 1.21 15.02
C LEU A 234 19.07 1.09 14.84
N ASN A 235 19.62 1.77 13.84
CA ASN A 235 21.04 1.88 13.56
C ASN A 235 21.46 3.36 13.51
N ARG A 236 21.53 4.00 14.69
CA ARG A 236 21.76 5.45 14.81
C ARG A 236 23.22 5.88 14.64
N GLN A 237 24.17 4.95 14.63
CA GLN A 237 25.61 5.26 14.64
C GLN A 237 26.31 4.98 13.30
N GLY A 238 25.57 4.58 12.26
CA GLY A 238 26.17 4.25 10.95
C GLY A 238 26.98 2.95 10.97
N GLU A 239 26.85 2.16 12.03
CA GLU A 239 27.49 0.85 12.14
C GLU A 239 26.80 -0.15 11.20
N ARG A 240 27.55 -1.03 10.53
CA ARG A 240 26.96 -2.08 9.70
C ARG A 240 26.48 -3.21 10.61
N ILE A 241 25.22 -3.14 11.03
CA ILE A 241 24.59 -4.17 11.87
C ILE A 241 23.86 -5.16 10.99
N HIS A 242 24.27 -6.42 11.04
CA HIS A 242 23.52 -7.48 10.38
C HIS A 242 22.16 -7.69 11.08
N PRO A 243 21.03 -7.81 10.35
CA PRO A 243 19.70 -7.90 10.98
C PRO A 243 19.46 -9.13 11.87
N VAL A 244 20.02 -10.28 11.52
CA VAL A 244 19.73 -11.57 12.17
C VAL A 244 20.03 -11.59 13.68
N PRO A 245 21.20 -11.13 14.17
CA PRO A 245 21.45 -10.99 15.61
C PRO A 245 20.39 -10.18 16.36
N VAL A 246 19.92 -9.06 15.77
CA VAL A 246 18.91 -8.18 16.39
C VAL A 246 17.56 -8.88 16.47
N MET A 247 17.18 -9.61 15.42
CA MET A 247 15.97 -10.43 15.40
C MET A 247 16.00 -11.53 16.49
N ARG A 248 17.15 -12.20 16.63
CA ARG A 248 17.33 -13.23 17.67
C ARG A 248 17.16 -12.65 19.07
N GLN A 249 17.83 -11.54 19.36
CA GLN A 249 17.73 -10.87 20.66
C GLN A 249 16.29 -10.42 20.98
N THR A 250 15.55 -9.98 19.96
CA THR A 250 14.12 -9.60 20.11
C THR A 250 13.27 -10.79 20.54
N LEU A 251 13.48 -11.97 19.94
CA LEU A 251 12.76 -13.19 20.32
C LEU A 251 13.16 -13.73 21.69
N GLU A 252 14.46 -13.69 22.02
CA GLU A 252 14.99 -14.09 23.34
C GLU A 252 14.42 -13.22 24.46
N SER A 253 14.12 -11.95 24.15
CA SER A 253 13.43 -11.02 25.04
C SER A 253 11.93 -11.31 25.18
N GLY A 254 11.41 -12.38 24.57
CA GLY A 254 10.01 -12.83 24.69
C GLY A 254 9.03 -12.16 23.72
N VAL A 255 9.50 -11.27 22.84
CA VAL A 255 8.64 -10.64 21.82
C VAL A 255 8.28 -11.67 20.75
N ARG A 256 7.04 -11.64 20.26
CA ARG A 256 6.55 -12.47 19.15
C ARG A 256 5.95 -11.59 18.06
N GLN A 257 6.06 -12.02 16.81
CA GLN A 257 5.63 -11.26 15.63
C GLN A 257 4.80 -12.16 14.72
N TYR A 258 3.73 -11.61 14.15
CA TYR A 258 2.82 -12.34 13.27
C TYR A 258 2.56 -11.54 12.00
N VAL A 259 2.77 -12.16 10.84
CA VAL A 259 2.54 -11.51 9.53
C VAL A 259 1.06 -11.22 9.37
N ARG A 260 0.72 -9.93 9.31
CA ARG A 260 -0.62 -9.43 9.04
C ARG A 260 -0.83 -9.18 7.56
N HIS A 261 0.14 -8.53 6.93
CA HIS A 261 0.02 -8.10 5.54
C HIS A 261 1.39 -8.00 4.87
N VAL A 262 1.44 -8.30 3.57
CA VAL A 262 2.66 -8.32 2.77
C VAL A 262 2.41 -7.62 1.46
N VAL A 263 3.36 -6.76 1.07
CA VAL A 263 3.38 -6.09 -0.22
C VAL A 263 4.77 -6.29 -0.81
N ALA A 264 4.87 -6.81 -2.02
CA ALA A 264 6.16 -7.13 -2.62
C ALA A 264 6.26 -6.64 -4.06
N SER A 265 7.30 -5.86 -4.35
CA SER A 265 7.80 -5.54 -5.67
C SER A 265 9.13 -6.26 -5.92
N ARG A 266 9.68 -6.16 -7.13
CA ARG A 266 10.95 -6.80 -7.53
C ARG A 266 12.15 -6.48 -6.62
N ASP A 267 12.17 -5.28 -6.05
CA ASP A 267 13.29 -4.73 -5.28
C ASP A 267 12.89 -4.15 -3.92
N ILE A 268 11.59 -4.16 -3.57
CA ILE A 268 11.08 -3.72 -2.28
C ILE A 268 10.10 -4.76 -1.75
N THR A 269 10.25 -5.14 -0.49
CA THR A 269 9.25 -5.95 0.20
C THR A 269 8.89 -5.28 1.52
N ILE A 270 7.59 -5.23 1.81
CA ILE A 270 7.02 -4.65 3.03
C ILE A 270 6.28 -5.77 3.75
N TRP A 271 6.75 -6.15 4.94
CA TRP A 271 6.03 -7.05 5.84
C TRP A 271 5.47 -6.26 7.00
N GLU A 272 4.16 -6.22 7.13
CA GLU A 272 3.45 -5.60 8.25
C GLU A 272 3.04 -6.69 9.22
N MET A 273 3.38 -6.49 10.49
CA MET A 273 3.29 -7.51 11.52
C MET A 273 2.64 -6.96 12.78
N ASP A 274 1.81 -7.79 13.39
CA ASP A 274 1.33 -7.56 14.76
C ASP A 274 2.37 -8.13 15.74
N VAL A 275 2.51 -7.48 16.89
CA VAL A 275 3.56 -7.77 17.88
C VAL A 275 2.92 -8.10 19.22
N THR A 276 3.36 -9.19 19.83
CA THR A 276 3.00 -9.55 21.20
C THR A 276 4.23 -9.42 22.10
N ASN A 277 4.08 -8.70 23.21
CA ASN A 277 5.12 -8.50 24.20
C ASN A 277 4.96 -9.49 25.37
N PRO A 278 6.06 -9.88 26.05
CA PRO A 278 5.96 -10.69 27.25
C PRO A 278 5.28 -9.90 28.38
N THR A 279 4.62 -10.62 29.28
CA THR A 279 3.97 -10.02 30.46
C THR A 279 5.02 -9.33 31.34
N GLY A 280 4.77 -8.06 31.71
CA GLY A 280 5.67 -7.29 32.57
C GLY A 280 6.88 -6.66 31.87
N ALA A 281 6.89 -6.58 30.54
CA ALA A 281 7.95 -5.90 29.79
C ALA A 281 8.13 -4.45 30.25
N THR A 282 9.35 -4.07 30.63
CA THR A 282 9.71 -2.71 31.07
C THR A 282 9.72 -1.70 29.92
N ASN A 283 9.98 -2.14 28.69
CA ASN A 283 9.91 -1.31 27.48
C ASN A 283 9.32 -2.13 26.32
N PRO A 284 7.99 -2.30 26.25
CA PRO A 284 7.36 -3.13 25.24
C PRO A 284 7.52 -2.53 23.84
N CYS A 285 7.72 -3.41 22.84
CA CYS A 285 7.64 -3.02 21.45
C CYS A 285 6.22 -2.50 21.13
N PRO A 286 6.07 -1.52 20.22
CA PRO A 286 4.77 -1.12 19.70
C PRO A 286 3.97 -2.33 19.17
N PRO A 287 2.62 -2.30 19.23
CA PRO A 287 1.77 -3.45 18.90
C PRO A 287 1.82 -3.82 17.41
N THR A 288 2.32 -2.92 16.56
CA THR A 288 2.54 -3.17 15.14
C THR A 288 3.94 -2.71 14.74
N LEU A 289 4.51 -3.38 13.75
CA LEU A 289 5.74 -2.95 13.10
C LEU A 289 5.72 -3.34 11.63
N ALA A 290 6.56 -2.70 10.83
CA ALA A 290 6.79 -3.05 9.44
C ALA A 290 8.27 -3.23 9.14
N TRP A 291 8.59 -4.24 8.34
CA TRP A 291 9.92 -4.45 7.76
C TRP A 291 9.92 -4.01 6.31
N LEU A 292 10.70 -2.98 6.01
CA LEU A 292 10.98 -2.52 4.65
C LEU A 292 12.30 -3.12 4.20
N MET A 293 12.23 -4.10 3.32
CA MET A 293 13.40 -4.78 2.78
C MET A 293 13.68 -4.29 1.37
N PHE A 294 14.92 -3.87 1.13
CA PHE A 294 15.42 -3.50 -0.18
C PHE A 294 16.20 -4.67 -0.74
N ARG A 295 15.78 -5.18 -1.90
CA ARG A 295 16.28 -6.42 -2.47
C ARG A 295 17.09 -6.15 -3.73
N ARG A 296 18.04 -7.05 -4.00
CA ARG A 296 18.76 -7.14 -5.27
C ARG A 296 18.88 -8.61 -5.63
N ASN A 297 18.41 -8.99 -6.82
CA ASN A 297 18.40 -10.38 -7.29
C ASN A 297 17.75 -11.33 -6.27
N GLY A 298 16.60 -10.96 -5.73
CA GLY A 298 15.88 -11.73 -4.71
C GLY A 298 16.46 -11.67 -3.29
N ARG A 299 17.66 -11.14 -3.09
CA ARG A 299 18.34 -11.10 -1.77
C ARG A 299 18.16 -9.78 -1.05
N VAL A 300 17.92 -9.82 0.26
CA VAL A 300 17.77 -8.64 1.12
C VAL A 300 19.13 -7.97 1.30
N GLN A 301 19.27 -6.75 0.80
CA GLN A 301 20.49 -5.96 0.94
C GLN A 301 20.41 -5.03 2.15
N ARG A 302 19.23 -4.43 2.35
CA ARG A 302 18.97 -3.54 3.50
C ARG A 302 17.62 -3.86 4.09
N LEU A 303 17.55 -3.89 5.41
CA LEU A 303 16.32 -3.95 6.19
C LEU A 303 16.15 -2.62 6.94
N ARG A 304 14.98 -2.02 6.84
CA ARG A 304 14.55 -0.95 7.74
C ARG A 304 13.35 -1.40 8.54
N VAL A 305 13.41 -1.24 9.86
CA VAL A 305 12.28 -1.50 10.76
C VAL A 305 11.56 -0.19 11.04
N VAL A 306 10.26 -0.19 10.81
CA VAL A 306 9.37 0.95 11.03
C VAL A 306 8.34 0.56 12.07
N PHE A 307 8.04 1.46 12.99
CA PHE A 307 6.93 1.32 13.92
C PHE A 307 5.87 2.33 13.50
N PRO A 308 4.79 1.91 12.83
CA PRO A 308 3.64 2.77 12.57
C PRO A 308 3.14 3.27 13.93
N GLU A 309 2.85 4.56 14.07
CA GLU A 309 2.26 5.03 15.32
C GLU A 309 0.94 4.29 15.55
N PRO A 310 0.62 3.89 16.79
CA PRO A 310 -0.63 3.21 17.05
C PRO A 310 -1.78 4.13 16.62
N GLN A 311 -2.60 3.66 15.67
CA GLN A 311 -3.90 4.26 15.40
C GLN A 311 -4.70 4.19 16.71
N ARG A 312 -4.75 5.31 17.44
CA ARG A 312 -5.65 5.49 18.58
C ARG A 312 -7.00 5.95 18.07
#